data_AF-A0A914MR74-F1
#
_entry.id   AF-A0A914MR74-F1
#
_cell.length_a   1.000
_cell.length_b   1.000
_cell.length_c   1.000
_cell.angle_alpha   90.00
_cell.angle_beta   90.00
_cell.angle_gamma   90.00
#
_symmetry.space_group_name_H-M   'P 1'
#
loop_
_entity.id
_entity.type
_entity.pdbx_description
1 polymer ?
#
loop_
_entity_poly.entity_id
_entity_poly.type
_entity_poly.pdbx_seq_one_letter_code
_entity_poly.pdbx_strand_id
1 'polypeptide(L)'
;MENCERVSVTILERCYRSHPIITECFDYSSYEKHGERVIAAVPASKRTGLTKLGINLPVNDVPLIMLNIRGTIEQDSASYSLSSPEQTEAAIIIAKALEHRDPQGVAIICLYTFQCEKIRERLHQENLQVSVNSVDAFQSREHRLIILVTTSTKAPGSAARADASDFLKDSRRATVALSRAQSGLIIIADFEAIREGETWRRFVTMAKRHTPFVDERYLEVMECEEPTRDSNGILNDLKGRSIEVKVEEVKLIRGGELRTGRGQIICNRCGNPGHLARDCRRR
;
A
#
# COMPACT_ATOMS: atom_id res chain seq x y z
N MET A 1 -33.83 -23.40 24.31
CA MET A 1 -33.16 -22.52 23.33
C MET A 1 -32.57 -21.38 24.14
N GLU A 2 -31.29 -21.50 24.49
CA GLU A 2 -30.59 -20.48 25.27
C GLU A 2 -30.52 -19.17 24.49
N ASN A 3 -30.96 -18.12 25.15
CA ASN A 3 -30.92 -16.75 24.69
C ASN A 3 -29.45 -16.29 24.79
N CYS A 4 -28.72 -16.35 23.68
CA CYS A 4 -27.33 -15.88 23.62
C CYS A 4 -27.32 -14.37 23.93
N GLU A 5 -26.87 -14.01 25.13
CA GLU A 5 -26.72 -12.61 25.55
C GLU A 5 -25.89 -11.86 24.53
N ARG A 6 -26.42 -10.72 24.04
CA ARG A 6 -25.66 -9.82 23.16
C ARG A 6 -24.45 -9.32 23.93
N VAL A 7 -23.28 -9.82 23.57
CA VAL A 7 -21.99 -9.28 24.05
C VAL A 7 -21.95 -7.79 23.73
N SER A 8 -21.77 -6.95 24.75
CA SER A 8 -21.62 -5.51 24.56
C SER A 8 -20.28 -5.22 23.87
N VAL A 9 -20.32 -4.73 22.63
CA VAL A 9 -19.14 -4.30 21.88
C VAL A 9 -18.94 -2.80 22.08
N THR A 10 -17.74 -2.40 22.51
CA THR A 10 -17.33 -0.99 22.54
C THR A 10 -16.42 -0.72 21.34
N ILE A 11 -16.80 0.23 20.49
CA ILE A 11 -16.03 0.59 19.29
C ILE A 11 -15.05 1.71 19.65
N LEU A 12 -13.78 1.54 19.26
CA LEU A 12 -12.74 2.57 19.40
C LEU A 12 -12.48 3.22 18.05
N GLU A 13 -12.80 4.50 17.93
CA GLU A 13 -12.73 5.24 16.67
C GLU A 13 -11.48 6.12 16.55
N ARG A 14 -10.68 6.27 17.62
CA ARG A 14 -9.57 7.23 17.65
C ARG A 14 -8.21 6.56 17.46
N CYS A 15 -7.53 6.93 16.38
CA CYS A 15 -6.14 6.55 16.12
C CYS A 15 -5.17 7.59 16.70
N TYR A 16 -4.44 7.21 17.74
CA TYR A 16 -3.35 8.03 18.29
C TYR A 16 -1.98 7.69 17.68
N ARG A 17 -1.92 6.68 16.79
CA ARG A 17 -0.68 6.18 16.20
C ARG A 17 -0.21 7.03 15.03
N SER A 18 -1.02 7.18 14.01
CA SER A 18 -0.56 7.55 12.68
C SER A 18 -0.79 9.01 12.35
N HIS A 19 -0.01 9.54 11.40
CA HIS A 19 -0.26 10.83 10.78
C HIS A 19 -1.70 10.90 10.21
N PRO A 20 -2.38 12.07 10.23
CA PRO A 20 -3.75 12.21 9.70
C PRO A 20 -3.94 11.66 8.29
N ILE A 21 -3.07 12.01 7.34
CA ILE A 21 -3.14 11.50 5.94
C ILE A 21 -3.07 9.97 5.89
N ILE A 22 -2.18 9.33 6.65
CA ILE A 22 -2.05 7.87 6.68
C ILE A 22 -3.33 7.25 7.26
N THR A 23 -3.86 7.85 8.34
CA THR A 23 -5.11 7.42 8.99
C THR A 23 -6.31 7.51 8.04
N GLU A 24 -6.46 8.62 7.32
CA GLU A 24 -7.50 8.80 6.32
C GLU A 24 -7.42 7.72 5.24
N CYS A 25 -6.22 7.40 4.76
CA CYS A 25 -6.04 6.40 3.72
C CYS A 25 -6.45 4.99 4.19
N PHE A 26 -6.04 4.56 5.39
CA PHE A 26 -6.41 3.23 5.88
C PHE A 26 -7.84 3.15 6.45
N ASP A 27 -8.38 4.25 6.99
CA ASP A 27 -9.81 4.36 7.36
C ASP A 27 -10.67 4.08 6.14
N TYR A 28 -10.40 4.82 5.05
CA TYR A 28 -11.10 4.66 3.79
C TYR A 28 -10.93 3.23 3.24
N SER A 29 -9.75 2.63 3.31
CA SER A 29 -9.52 1.30 2.74
C SER A 29 -10.18 0.16 3.49
N SER A 30 -10.22 0.27 4.82
CA SER A 30 -10.45 -0.88 5.70
C SER A 30 -11.69 -0.77 6.57
N TYR A 31 -12.03 0.42 7.05
CA TYR A 31 -13.08 0.62 8.06
C TYR A 31 -14.35 1.25 7.46
N GLU A 32 -14.21 2.33 6.67
CA GLU A 32 -15.34 3.06 6.09
C GLU A 32 -16.25 2.16 5.25
N LYS A 33 -15.67 1.22 4.51
CA LYS A 33 -16.43 0.27 3.67
C LYS A 33 -17.36 -0.67 4.46
N HIS A 34 -17.15 -0.78 5.76
CA HIS A 34 -17.98 -1.55 6.68
C HIS A 34 -18.90 -0.66 7.54
N GLY A 35 -18.95 0.65 7.27
CA GLY A 35 -19.69 1.62 8.09
C GLY A 35 -19.00 1.95 9.41
N GLU A 36 -17.76 1.52 9.60
CA GLU A 36 -16.91 1.85 10.74
C GLU A 36 -16.06 3.08 10.43
N ARG A 37 -15.47 3.71 11.46
CA ARG A 37 -14.58 4.86 11.27
C ARG A 37 -13.38 4.80 12.19
N VAL A 38 -12.25 5.23 11.66
CA VAL A 38 -11.03 5.52 12.39
C VAL A 38 -10.57 6.94 12.07
N ILE A 39 -10.50 7.78 13.09
CA ILE A 39 -10.21 9.20 13.01
C ILE A 39 -8.87 9.45 13.69
N ALA A 40 -8.01 10.25 13.05
CA ALA A 40 -6.76 10.66 13.66
C ALA A 40 -7.03 11.53 14.90
N ALA A 41 -6.47 11.14 16.04
CA ALA A 41 -6.54 11.88 17.29
C ALA A 41 -5.23 12.63 17.61
N VAL A 42 -4.25 12.56 16.71
CA VAL A 42 -2.97 13.28 16.79
C VAL A 42 -2.82 14.25 15.62
N PRO A 43 -2.37 15.49 15.86
CA PRO A 43 -2.16 16.45 14.78
C PRO A 43 -0.91 16.09 13.97
N ALA A 44 -0.89 16.52 12.69
CA ALA A 44 0.23 16.32 11.77
C ALA A 44 1.59 16.79 12.36
N SER A 45 1.57 17.89 13.11
CA SER A 45 2.76 18.46 13.77
C SER A 45 3.43 17.55 14.81
N LYS A 46 2.74 16.50 15.28
CA LYS A 46 3.28 15.47 16.20
C LYS A 46 3.71 14.19 15.47
N ARG A 47 3.60 14.14 14.14
CA ARG A 47 3.90 12.98 13.28
C ARG A 47 4.79 13.38 12.10
N THR A 48 5.89 14.06 12.40
CA THR A 48 6.79 14.67 11.41
C THR A 48 7.97 13.80 10.99
N GLY A 49 7.94 12.50 11.31
CA GLY A 49 9.04 11.58 11.09
C GLY A 49 9.58 11.66 9.66
N LEU A 50 8.76 11.37 8.66
CA LEU A 50 9.20 11.40 7.27
C LEU A 50 9.35 12.84 6.72
N THR A 51 8.48 13.76 7.14
CA THR A 51 8.45 15.14 6.61
C THR A 51 9.62 16.01 7.07
N LYS A 52 10.29 15.65 8.17
CA LYS A 52 11.43 16.40 8.72
C LYS A 52 12.73 15.59 8.75
N LEU A 53 12.78 14.46 8.03
CA LEU A 53 13.97 13.62 8.02
C LEU A 53 15.11 14.14 7.14
N GLY A 54 14.85 15.16 6.31
CA GLY A 54 15.85 15.66 5.36
C GLY A 54 15.99 14.77 4.12
N ILE A 55 14.89 14.14 3.71
CA ILE A 55 14.72 13.59 2.37
C ILE A 55 13.66 14.41 1.62
N ASN A 56 13.77 14.49 0.30
CA ASN A 56 12.82 15.19 -0.54
C ASN A 56 11.60 14.32 -0.77
N LEU A 57 10.43 14.76 -0.30
CA LEU A 57 9.17 14.08 -0.57
C LEU A 57 8.65 14.39 -1.99
N PRO A 58 7.93 13.46 -2.65
CA PRO A 58 7.24 13.75 -3.91
C PRO A 58 6.37 15.00 -3.82
N VAL A 59 5.61 15.13 -2.72
CA VAL A 59 4.85 16.33 -2.35
C VAL A 59 5.27 16.74 -0.94
N ASN A 60 5.55 18.03 -0.73
CA ASN A 60 5.94 18.56 0.58
C ASN A 60 4.90 18.23 1.65
N ASP A 61 5.38 17.95 2.87
CA ASP A 61 4.56 17.68 4.06
C ASP A 61 3.60 16.46 3.97
N VAL A 62 3.70 15.63 2.92
CA VAL A 62 2.93 14.40 2.77
C VAL A 62 3.79 13.19 3.16
N PRO A 63 3.55 12.54 4.32
CA PRO A 63 4.38 11.44 4.82
C PRO A 63 4.01 10.09 4.17
N LEU A 64 3.70 10.12 2.88
CA LEU A 64 3.29 8.96 2.10
C LEU A 64 4.01 8.99 0.75
N ILE A 65 4.74 7.93 0.42
CA ILE A 65 5.41 7.77 -0.87
C ILE A 65 4.84 6.52 -1.54
N MET A 66 4.39 6.66 -2.79
CA MET A 66 3.92 5.56 -3.62
C MET A 66 4.92 5.29 -4.76
N LEU A 67 5.92 4.45 -4.48
CA LEU A 67 7.00 4.12 -5.41
C LEU A 67 6.60 2.90 -6.27
N ASN A 68 6.27 3.18 -7.53
CA ASN A 68 5.83 2.20 -8.51
C ASN A 68 7.03 1.50 -9.15
N ILE A 69 7.35 0.30 -8.66
CA ILE A 69 8.44 -0.53 -9.17
C ILE A 69 7.86 -1.78 -9.82
N ARG A 70 8.03 -1.86 -11.14
CA ARG A 70 7.77 -3.05 -11.93
C ARG A 70 9.08 -3.83 -12.11
N GLY A 71 8.95 -5.13 -12.21
CA GLY A 71 10.13 -5.98 -12.24
C GLY A 71 9.79 -7.45 -12.38
N THR A 72 10.85 -8.23 -12.33
CA THR A 72 10.79 -9.68 -12.36
C THR A 72 10.37 -10.26 -11.01
N ILE A 73 9.86 -11.49 -11.04
CA ILE A 73 9.52 -12.26 -9.84
C ILE A 73 10.39 -13.51 -9.83
N GLU A 74 11.04 -13.71 -8.70
CA GLU A 74 11.69 -14.96 -8.34
C GLU A 74 10.79 -15.72 -7.36
N GLN A 75 10.85 -17.05 -7.40
CA GLN A 75 10.08 -17.92 -6.52
C GLN A 75 11.02 -18.89 -5.81
N ASP A 76 10.89 -18.96 -4.49
CA ASP A 76 11.59 -19.95 -3.68
C ASP A 76 11.08 -21.37 -4.02
N SER A 77 12.00 -22.30 -4.21
CA SER A 77 11.68 -23.66 -4.67
C SER A 77 11.00 -24.52 -3.61
N ALA A 78 11.20 -24.22 -2.32
CA ALA A 78 10.65 -24.99 -1.21
C ALA A 78 9.30 -24.44 -0.74
N SER A 79 9.21 -23.13 -0.49
CA SER A 79 8.03 -22.47 0.08
C SER A 79 7.08 -21.89 -0.96
N TYR A 80 7.50 -21.80 -2.23
CA TYR A 80 6.78 -21.10 -3.31
C TYR A 80 6.54 -19.60 -3.03
N SER A 81 7.17 -19.03 -2.01
CA SER A 81 7.10 -17.60 -1.72
C SER A 81 7.86 -16.78 -2.77
N LEU A 82 7.45 -15.53 -2.96
CA LEU A 82 7.93 -14.66 -4.03
C LEU A 82 8.94 -13.60 -3.52
N SER A 83 9.85 -13.19 -4.39
CA SER A 83 10.73 -12.01 -4.25
C SER A 83 10.79 -11.23 -5.56
N SER A 84 11.09 -9.93 -5.50
CA SER A 84 11.42 -9.08 -6.65
C SER A 84 12.77 -8.42 -6.38
N PRO A 85 13.79 -8.66 -7.22
CA PRO A 85 15.09 -7.99 -7.11
C PRO A 85 14.98 -6.47 -7.17
N GLU A 86 14.10 -5.94 -8.01
CA GLU A 86 13.94 -4.50 -8.23
C GLU A 86 13.29 -3.82 -7.00
N GLN A 87 12.26 -4.44 -6.42
CA GLN A 87 11.67 -3.94 -5.17
C GLN A 87 12.63 -4.08 -3.99
N THR A 88 13.47 -5.13 -3.99
CA THR A 88 14.55 -5.30 -3.00
C THR A 88 15.53 -4.14 -3.09
N GLU A 89 16.04 -3.81 -4.28
CA GLU A 89 16.99 -2.73 -4.49
C GLU A 89 16.43 -1.39 -4.02
N ALA A 90 15.20 -1.05 -4.44
CA ALA A 90 14.54 0.17 -4.02
C ALA A 90 14.39 0.25 -2.49
N ALA A 91 14.02 -0.87 -1.83
CA ALA A 91 13.91 -0.92 -0.37
C ALA A 91 15.25 -0.67 0.33
N ILE A 92 16.35 -1.19 -0.23
CA ILE A 92 17.69 -1.02 0.34
C ILE A 92 18.19 0.42 0.18
N ILE A 93 18.01 1.03 -0.99
CA ILE A 93 18.35 2.44 -1.24
C ILE A 93 17.61 3.34 -0.24
N ILE A 94 16.30 3.15 -0.11
CA ILE A 94 15.48 3.92 0.84
C ILE A 94 15.92 3.63 2.28
N ALA A 95 16.14 2.37 2.65
CA ALA A 95 16.57 2.01 4.00
C ALA A 95 17.91 2.68 4.35
N LYS A 96 18.88 2.70 3.44
CA LYS A 96 20.18 3.35 3.62
C LYS A 96 20.03 4.84 3.88
N ALA A 97 19.21 5.53 3.09
CA ALA A 97 18.95 6.94 3.28
C ALA A 97 18.27 7.23 4.63
N LEU A 98 17.31 6.39 5.04
CA LEU A 98 16.53 6.65 6.27
C LEU A 98 17.25 6.20 7.54
N GLU A 99 17.99 5.09 7.51
CA GLU A 99 18.61 4.50 8.70
C GLU A 99 19.64 5.43 9.33
N HIS A 100 20.47 6.09 8.53
CA HIS A 100 21.44 7.08 9.04
C HIS A 100 20.77 8.29 9.72
N ARG A 101 19.51 8.57 9.39
CA ARG A 101 18.74 9.71 9.93
C ARG A 101 17.83 9.32 11.09
N ASP A 102 17.36 8.07 11.12
CA ASP A 102 16.48 7.52 12.18
C ASP A 102 16.77 6.02 12.42
N PRO A 103 17.92 5.67 13.05
CA PRO A 103 18.41 4.28 13.11
C PRO A 103 17.46 3.28 13.77
N GLN A 104 16.59 3.75 14.66
CA GLN A 104 15.62 2.92 15.40
C GLN A 104 14.17 3.17 14.94
N GLY A 105 13.97 4.06 13.96
CA GLY A 105 12.64 4.45 13.50
C GLY A 105 12.14 3.68 12.29
N VAL A 106 13.02 3.00 11.55
CA VAL A 106 12.72 2.35 10.27
C VAL A 106 12.44 0.85 10.46
N ALA A 107 11.37 0.38 9.84
CA ALA A 107 11.14 -1.05 9.63
C ALA A 107 10.65 -1.34 8.22
N ILE A 108 10.96 -2.54 7.74
CA ILE A 108 10.49 -3.07 6.47
C ILE A 108 9.45 -4.16 6.73
N ILE A 109 8.30 -4.02 6.07
CA ILE A 109 7.23 -5.02 6.07
C ILE A 109 7.13 -5.60 4.68
N CYS A 110 7.19 -6.93 4.57
CA CYS A 110 6.94 -7.62 3.31
C CYS A 110 5.66 -8.46 3.40
N LEU A 111 4.96 -8.61 2.28
CA LEU A 111 3.84 -9.56 2.20
C LEU A 111 4.30 -11.01 2.04
N TYR A 112 5.54 -11.21 1.57
CA TYR A 112 6.13 -12.52 1.27
C TYR A 112 7.37 -12.77 2.12
N THR A 113 7.55 -14.00 2.59
CA THR A 113 8.68 -14.39 3.45
C THR A 113 9.98 -14.45 2.68
N PHE A 114 9.97 -14.95 1.44
CA PHE A 114 11.17 -14.96 0.58
C PHE A 114 11.67 -13.54 0.27
N GLN A 115 10.77 -12.57 0.08
CA GLN A 115 11.13 -11.15 0.02
C GLN A 115 11.80 -10.66 1.31
N CYS A 116 11.34 -11.11 2.49
CA CYS A 116 12.00 -10.76 3.76
C CYS A 116 13.44 -11.29 3.80
N GLU A 117 13.66 -12.53 3.38
CA GLU A 117 14.98 -13.16 3.35
C GLU A 117 15.94 -12.39 2.44
N LYS A 118 15.51 -12.08 1.20
CA LYS A 118 16.32 -11.30 0.26
C LYS A 118 16.67 -9.91 0.76
N ILE A 119 15.73 -9.22 1.40
CA ILE A 119 16.03 -7.91 2.00
C ILE A 119 16.99 -8.07 3.19
N ARG A 120 16.84 -9.08 4.05
CA ARG A 120 17.78 -9.30 5.18
C ARG A 120 19.19 -9.60 4.69
N GLU A 121 19.34 -10.43 3.67
CA GLU A 121 20.64 -10.71 3.03
C GLU A 121 21.29 -9.41 2.56
N ARG A 122 20.54 -8.56 1.85
CA ARG A 122 21.04 -7.27 1.34
C ARG A 122 21.35 -6.26 2.44
N LEU A 123 20.51 -6.14 3.47
CA LEU A 123 20.78 -5.27 4.62
C LEU A 123 22.05 -5.69 5.35
N HIS A 124 22.29 -7.00 5.49
CA HIS A 124 23.52 -7.51 6.10
C HIS A 124 24.76 -7.14 5.27
N GLN A 125 24.68 -7.26 3.95
CA GLN A 125 25.76 -6.86 3.04
C GLN A 125 26.07 -5.35 3.11
N GLU A 126 25.05 -4.52 3.29
CA GLU A 126 25.17 -3.06 3.43
C GLU A 126 25.46 -2.61 4.89
N ASN A 127 25.55 -3.55 5.84
CA ASN A 127 25.70 -3.28 7.27
C ASN A 127 24.62 -2.34 7.86
N LEU A 128 23.37 -2.46 7.39
CA LEU A 128 22.24 -1.66 7.85
C LEU A 128 21.45 -2.38 8.95
N GLN A 129 21.13 -1.68 10.04
CA GLN A 129 20.43 -2.24 11.20
C GLN A 129 18.92 -1.97 11.14
N VAL A 130 18.26 -2.37 10.05
CA VAL A 130 16.82 -2.20 9.84
C VAL A 130 16.06 -3.49 10.11
N SER A 131 14.96 -3.41 10.86
CA SER A 131 14.12 -4.59 11.12
C SER A 131 13.30 -4.98 9.88
N VAL A 132 13.25 -6.28 9.57
CA VAL A 132 12.50 -6.83 8.43
C VAL A 132 11.60 -7.96 8.91
N ASN A 133 10.30 -7.81 8.68
CA ASN A 133 9.31 -8.80 9.08
C ASN A 133 8.27 -9.01 7.98
N SER A 134 7.72 -10.23 7.91
CA SER A 134 6.51 -10.44 7.14
C SER A 134 5.33 -9.80 7.86
N VAL A 135 4.26 -9.49 7.13
CA VAL A 135 3.03 -8.94 7.72
C VAL A 135 2.47 -9.80 8.86
N ASP A 136 2.61 -11.13 8.77
CA ASP A 136 2.14 -12.07 9.80
C ASP A 136 3.06 -12.13 11.03
N ALA A 137 4.37 -11.95 10.82
CA ALA A 137 5.35 -11.92 11.91
C ALA A 137 5.46 -10.53 12.57
N PHE A 138 4.84 -9.51 11.98
CA PHE A 138 4.87 -8.15 12.49
C PHE A 138 4.00 -8.02 13.75
N GLN A 139 4.58 -8.37 14.90
CA GLN A 139 3.95 -8.18 16.21
C GLN A 139 3.89 -6.68 16.57
N SER A 140 3.22 -6.35 17.68
CA SER A 140 2.72 -5.01 18.08
C SER A 140 3.75 -3.88 18.25
N ARG A 141 4.99 -4.04 17.77
CA ARG A 141 6.01 -2.99 17.77
C ARG A 141 5.75 -2.00 16.65
N GLU A 142 5.30 -0.82 17.04
CA GLU A 142 5.10 0.30 16.13
C GLU A 142 6.44 0.94 15.76
N HIS A 143 6.61 1.28 14.48
CA HIS A 143 7.79 1.98 13.99
C HIS A 143 7.38 3.35 13.44
N ARG A 144 8.31 4.30 13.53
CA ARG A 144 8.09 5.67 13.05
C ARG A 144 7.88 5.69 11.54
N LEU A 145 8.69 4.92 10.82
CA LEU A 145 8.74 4.83 9.37
C LEU A 145 8.58 3.36 8.97
N ILE A 146 7.68 3.12 8.02
CA ILE A 146 7.48 1.79 7.42
C ILE A 146 7.79 1.86 5.94
N ILE A 147 8.67 0.98 5.49
CA ILE A 147 8.85 0.62 4.08
C ILE A 147 8.05 -0.66 3.84
N LEU A 148 6.96 -0.56 3.09
CA LEU A 148 6.07 -1.66 2.77
C LEU A 148 6.38 -2.17 1.37
N VAL A 149 6.85 -3.42 1.29
CA VAL A 149 7.21 -4.10 0.04
C VAL A 149 6.16 -5.15 -0.27
N THR A 150 5.44 -4.98 -1.38
CA THR A 150 4.26 -5.81 -1.67
C THR A 150 4.59 -7.09 -2.42
N THR A 151 5.60 -7.05 -3.29
CA THR A 151 6.08 -8.11 -4.18
C THR A 151 5.02 -9.00 -4.82
N SER A 152 4.27 -8.42 -5.74
CA SER A 152 3.67 -9.10 -6.89
C SER A 152 3.76 -8.09 -8.02
N THR A 153 4.13 -8.52 -9.22
CA THR A 153 4.24 -7.68 -10.41
C THR A 153 3.42 -8.32 -11.53
N LYS A 154 2.81 -7.51 -12.39
CA LYS A 154 2.21 -8.02 -13.62
C LYS A 154 3.33 -8.33 -14.61
N ALA A 155 3.51 -9.60 -14.95
CA ALA A 155 4.47 -9.97 -16.00
C ALA A 155 3.98 -9.47 -17.37
N PRO A 156 4.82 -8.77 -18.16
CA PRO A 156 4.47 -8.35 -19.51
C PRO A 156 4.15 -9.56 -20.38
N GLY A 157 2.97 -9.57 -21.02
CA GLY A 157 2.61 -10.59 -22.01
C GLY A 157 2.26 -11.98 -21.45
N SER A 158 2.23 -12.18 -20.13
CA SER A 158 1.62 -13.40 -19.58
C SER A 158 0.11 -13.20 -19.49
N ALA A 159 -0.67 -14.08 -20.12
CA ALA A 159 -2.03 -14.33 -19.67
C ALA A 159 -1.88 -14.72 -18.21
N ALA A 160 -2.24 -13.79 -17.34
CA ALA A 160 -1.82 -13.78 -15.96
C ALA A 160 -1.98 -15.16 -15.33
N ARG A 161 -1.11 -15.50 -14.38
CA ARG A 161 -1.66 -16.10 -13.17
C ARG A 161 -2.62 -15.03 -12.61
N ALA A 162 -3.83 -14.99 -13.18
CA ALA A 162 -4.90 -14.01 -12.96
C ALA A 162 -5.53 -14.17 -11.58
N ASP A 163 -4.91 -14.98 -10.75
CA ASP A 163 -5.14 -14.99 -9.34
C ASP A 163 -4.16 -13.98 -8.76
N ALA A 164 -4.60 -12.72 -8.62
CA ALA A 164 -4.05 -11.86 -7.58
C ALA A 164 -3.84 -12.74 -6.36
N SER A 165 -2.59 -12.83 -5.91
CA SER A 165 -2.21 -13.79 -4.90
C SER A 165 -3.15 -13.64 -3.69
N ASP A 166 -3.43 -14.74 -3.00
CA ASP A 166 -4.30 -14.70 -1.82
C ASP A 166 -3.82 -13.64 -0.80
N PHE A 167 -2.51 -13.33 -0.79
CA PHE A 167 -1.91 -12.26 0.01
C PHE A 167 -2.36 -10.85 -0.39
N LEU A 168 -2.56 -10.55 -1.67
CA LEU A 168 -3.08 -9.26 -2.12
C LEU A 168 -4.60 -9.14 -1.89
N LYS A 169 -5.32 -10.27 -1.92
CA LYS A 169 -6.77 -10.31 -1.66
C LYS A 169 -7.10 -10.32 -0.17
N ASP A 170 -6.17 -10.70 0.70
CA ASP A 170 -6.36 -10.69 2.15
C ASP A 170 -6.46 -9.26 2.70
N SER A 171 -7.70 -8.84 2.95
CA SER A 171 -8.02 -7.53 3.50
C SER A 171 -7.46 -7.30 4.92
N ARG A 172 -7.28 -8.35 5.72
CA ARG A 172 -6.73 -8.25 7.08
C ARG A 172 -5.24 -7.95 7.01
N ARG A 173 -4.49 -8.71 6.19
CA ARG A 173 -3.05 -8.46 5.97
C ARG A 173 -2.78 -7.07 5.40
N ALA A 174 -3.55 -6.65 4.39
CA ALA A 174 -3.46 -5.30 3.84
C ALA A 174 -3.69 -4.23 4.93
N THR A 175 -4.75 -4.39 5.74
CA THR A 175 -5.06 -3.45 6.83
C THR A 175 -3.95 -3.39 7.86
N VAL A 176 -3.39 -4.53 8.25
CA VAL A 176 -2.26 -4.58 9.18
C VAL A 176 -1.08 -3.81 8.63
N ALA A 177 -0.63 -4.13 7.40
CA ALA A 177 0.51 -3.50 6.77
C ALA A 177 0.36 -1.98 6.62
N LEU A 178 -0.80 -1.51 6.15
CA LEU A 178 -1.09 -0.09 5.91
C LEU A 178 -1.23 0.74 7.20
N SER A 179 -1.52 0.10 8.34
CA SER A 179 -1.75 0.77 9.62
C SER A 179 -0.55 0.73 10.59
N ARG A 180 0.60 0.19 10.19
CA ARG A 180 1.79 0.09 11.07
C ARG A 180 2.59 1.38 11.20
N ALA A 181 2.52 2.27 10.22
CA ALA A 181 3.31 3.51 10.19
C ALA A 181 2.80 4.56 11.17
N GLN A 182 3.65 5.09 12.05
CA GLN A 182 3.31 6.26 12.86
C GLN A 182 3.42 7.57 12.06
N SER A 183 4.59 7.82 11.44
CA SER A 183 4.93 9.14 10.90
C SER A 183 5.43 9.13 9.45
N GLY A 184 5.45 7.96 8.80
CA GLY A 184 5.91 7.82 7.42
C GLY A 184 5.60 6.44 6.86
N LEU A 185 4.96 6.40 5.69
CA LEU A 185 4.70 5.17 4.96
C LEU A 185 5.26 5.27 3.55
N ILE A 186 6.13 4.35 3.19
CA ILE A 186 6.70 4.24 1.85
C ILE A 186 6.25 2.91 1.29
N ILE A 187 5.47 2.92 0.21
CA ILE A 187 4.95 1.71 -0.42
C ILE A 187 5.73 1.48 -1.71
N ILE A 188 6.40 0.34 -1.77
CA ILE A 188 7.12 -0.14 -2.96
C ILE A 188 6.28 -1.27 -3.55
N ALA A 189 5.71 -1.02 -4.73
CA ALA A 189 4.77 -1.94 -5.34
C ALA A 189 4.73 -1.79 -6.85
N ASP A 190 4.24 -2.82 -7.54
CA ASP A 190 3.58 -2.62 -8.83
C ASP A 190 2.13 -2.20 -8.54
N PHE A 191 1.85 -0.91 -8.67
CA PHE A 191 0.52 -0.39 -8.34
C PHE A 191 -0.56 -0.87 -9.31
N GLU A 192 -0.19 -1.42 -10.46
CA GLU A 192 -1.16 -2.07 -11.34
C GLU A 192 -1.57 -3.45 -10.81
N ALA A 193 -0.61 -4.21 -10.26
CA ALA A 193 -0.84 -5.54 -9.71
C ALA A 193 -1.66 -5.50 -8.41
N ILE A 194 -1.30 -4.65 -7.44
CA ILE A 194 -1.91 -4.69 -6.11
C ILE A 194 -3.36 -4.20 -6.09
N ARG A 195 -3.78 -3.40 -7.08
CA ARG A 195 -5.15 -2.84 -7.18
C ARG A 195 -6.22 -3.89 -7.49
N GLU A 196 -5.84 -5.13 -7.75
CA GLU A 196 -6.76 -6.26 -7.83
C GLU A 196 -7.39 -6.59 -6.47
N GLY A 197 -6.68 -6.31 -5.36
CA GLY A 197 -7.23 -6.38 -4.00
C GLY A 197 -8.08 -5.16 -3.67
N GLU A 198 -9.29 -5.36 -3.13
CA GLU A 198 -10.21 -4.27 -2.83
C GLU A 198 -9.64 -3.26 -1.82
N THR A 199 -9.06 -3.73 -0.71
CA THR A 199 -8.46 -2.85 0.31
C THR A 199 -7.34 -2.00 -0.30
N TRP A 200 -6.42 -2.60 -1.06
CA TRP A 200 -5.35 -1.88 -1.75
C TRP A 200 -5.89 -0.86 -2.74
N ARG A 201 -6.87 -1.25 -3.57
CA ARG A 201 -7.51 -0.34 -4.53
C ARG A 201 -8.12 0.88 -3.84
N ARG A 202 -8.82 0.68 -2.72
CA ARG A 202 -9.40 1.78 -1.94
C ARG A 202 -8.30 2.66 -1.32
N PHE A 203 -7.28 2.05 -0.69
CA PHE A 203 -6.14 2.78 -0.14
C PHE A 203 -5.47 3.66 -1.19
N VAL A 204 -5.11 3.08 -2.33
CA VAL A 204 -4.48 3.77 -3.46
C VAL A 204 -5.38 4.89 -4.00
N THR A 205 -6.69 4.69 -4.07
CA THR A 205 -7.64 5.72 -4.49
C THR A 205 -7.62 6.94 -3.58
N MET A 206 -7.53 6.73 -2.26
CA MET A 206 -7.42 7.83 -1.30
C MET A 206 -6.03 8.47 -1.33
N ALA A 207 -4.97 7.66 -1.31
CA ALA A 207 -3.57 8.10 -1.33
C ALA A 207 -3.25 9.01 -2.53
N LYS A 208 -3.80 8.71 -3.71
CA LYS A 208 -3.65 9.52 -4.93
C LYS A 208 -4.16 10.96 -4.80
N ARG A 209 -4.98 11.28 -3.79
CA ARG A 209 -5.40 12.66 -3.51
C ARG A 209 -4.32 13.48 -2.82
N HIS A 210 -3.30 12.82 -2.26
CA HIS A 210 -2.24 13.46 -1.48
C HIS A 210 -0.87 13.37 -2.15
N THR A 211 -0.56 12.26 -2.83
CA THR A 211 0.74 12.05 -3.49
C THR A 211 0.56 11.34 -4.83
N PRO A 212 1.37 11.67 -5.86
CA PRO A 212 1.38 10.91 -7.10
C PRO A 212 2.04 9.55 -6.91
N PHE A 213 1.91 8.70 -7.92
CA PHE A 213 2.87 7.61 -8.11
C PHE A 213 4.18 8.18 -8.63
N VAL A 214 5.28 7.64 -8.16
CA VAL A 214 6.63 7.96 -8.65
C VAL A 214 7.32 6.66 -9.06
N ASP A 215 8.30 6.74 -9.95
CA ASP A 215 9.09 5.57 -10.40
C ASP A 215 10.52 5.63 -9.82
N GLU A 216 11.42 4.77 -10.32
CA GLU A 216 12.82 4.71 -9.89
C GLU A 216 13.57 6.06 -9.96
N ARG A 217 13.13 7.03 -10.78
CA ARG A 217 13.74 8.37 -10.83
C ARG A 217 13.67 9.08 -9.49
N TYR A 218 12.69 8.75 -8.64
CA TYR A 218 12.61 9.29 -7.28
C TYR A 218 13.85 8.95 -6.45
N LEU A 219 14.40 7.74 -6.61
CA LEU A 219 15.55 7.28 -5.83
C LEU A 219 16.81 8.11 -6.12
N GLU A 220 16.90 8.72 -7.30
CA GLU A 220 18.01 9.59 -7.70
C GLU A 220 17.92 10.99 -7.09
N VAL A 221 16.71 11.44 -6.71
CA VAL A 221 16.46 12.83 -6.29
C VAL A 221 16.00 12.99 -4.84
N MET A 222 15.72 11.89 -4.14
CA MET A 222 15.27 11.93 -2.74
C MET A 222 16.30 12.51 -1.77
N GLU A 223 17.58 12.54 -2.14
CA GLU A 223 18.66 13.14 -1.35
C GLU A 223 19.35 14.32 -2.06
N CYS A 224 18.78 14.85 -3.16
CA CYS A 224 19.32 16.04 -3.82
C CYS A 224 19.32 17.25 -2.87
N GLU A 225 20.44 17.98 -2.82
CA GLU A 225 20.58 19.19 -1.99
C GLU A 225 19.65 20.32 -2.46
N GLU A 226 19.51 20.49 -3.77
CA GLU A 226 18.68 21.53 -4.39
C GLU A 226 17.55 20.91 -5.23
N PRO A 227 16.48 20.39 -4.59
CA PRO A 227 15.35 19.81 -5.31
C PRO A 227 14.59 20.88 -6.07
N THR A 228 14.24 20.60 -7.32
CA THR A 228 13.31 21.43 -8.09
C THR A 228 11.93 20.80 -8.10
N ARG A 229 10.89 21.62 -8.27
CA ARG A 229 9.49 21.18 -8.30
C ARG A 229 8.75 21.78 -9.49
N ASP A 230 7.74 21.08 -9.97
CA ASP A 230 6.83 21.61 -10.99
C ASP A 230 5.81 22.61 -10.40
N SER A 231 4.94 23.15 -11.27
CA SER A 231 3.91 24.13 -10.87
C SER A 231 2.87 23.58 -9.89
N ASN A 232 2.75 22.26 -9.76
CA ASN A 232 1.85 21.59 -8.81
C ASN A 232 2.57 21.23 -7.49
N GLY A 233 3.84 21.59 -7.35
CA GLY A 233 4.67 21.29 -6.18
C GLY A 233 5.19 19.85 -6.16
N ILE A 234 5.10 19.11 -7.27
CA ILE A 234 5.65 17.75 -7.37
C ILE A 234 7.15 17.84 -7.63
N LEU A 235 7.92 16.96 -7.00
CA LEU A 235 9.37 16.87 -7.18
C LEU A 235 9.74 16.58 -8.65
N ASN A 236 10.84 17.16 -9.13
CA ASN A 236 11.38 16.89 -10.45
C ASN A 236 12.55 15.90 -10.40
N ASP A 237 12.76 15.20 -11.51
CA ASP A 237 13.97 14.41 -11.77
C ASP A 237 15.18 15.32 -12.06
N LEU A 238 16.35 14.72 -12.22
CA LEU A 238 17.60 15.42 -12.54
C LEU A 238 17.57 16.19 -13.88
N LYS A 239 16.56 15.96 -14.73
CA LYS A 239 16.35 16.66 -16.00
C LYS A 239 15.27 17.75 -15.90
N GLY A 240 14.79 18.05 -14.70
CA GLY A 240 13.77 19.07 -14.46
C GLY A 240 12.36 18.64 -14.87
N ARG A 241 12.10 17.34 -15.07
CA ARG A 241 10.76 16.82 -15.41
C ARG A 241 10.10 16.26 -14.15
N SER A 242 8.80 16.46 -14.01
CA SER A 242 8.04 15.89 -12.89
C SER A 242 8.28 14.37 -12.77
N ILE A 243 8.49 13.88 -11.53
CA ILE A 243 8.66 12.44 -11.26
C ILE A 243 7.33 11.69 -11.21
N GLU A 244 6.20 12.40 -11.35
CA GLU A 244 4.89 11.76 -11.45
C GLU A 244 4.85 10.76 -12.62
N VAL A 245 4.29 9.59 -12.35
CA VAL A 245 3.97 8.60 -13.39
C VAL A 245 2.50 8.26 -13.40
N LYS A 246 1.99 8.05 -14.61
CA LYS A 246 0.64 7.52 -14.82
C LYS A 246 0.69 6.00 -14.74
N VAL A 247 0.05 5.44 -13.73
CA VAL A 247 -0.25 4.01 -13.68
C VAL A 247 -1.63 3.80 -14.28
N GLU A 248 -1.72 2.95 -15.31
CA GLU A 248 -2.99 2.67 -15.99
C GLU A 248 -4.06 2.28 -14.96
N GLU A 249 -5.24 2.89 -15.07
CA GLU A 249 -6.36 2.45 -14.28
C GLU A 249 -6.82 1.10 -14.81
N VAL A 250 -6.90 0.11 -13.92
CA VAL A 250 -7.64 -1.12 -14.20
C VAL A 250 -9.05 -0.67 -14.56
N LYS A 251 -9.38 -0.68 -15.86
CA LYS A 251 -10.76 -0.54 -16.32
C LYS A 251 -11.48 -1.70 -15.67
N LEU A 252 -12.24 -1.42 -14.61
CA LEU A 252 -13.32 -2.31 -14.20
C LEU A 252 -14.10 -2.57 -15.48
N ILE A 253 -14.04 -3.79 -15.99
CA ILE A 253 -15.04 -4.26 -16.93
C ILE A 253 -16.35 -3.96 -16.21
N ARG A 254 -17.09 -2.94 -16.68
CA ARG A 254 -18.43 -2.65 -16.20
C ARG A 254 -19.27 -3.88 -16.57
N GLY A 255 -19.33 -4.83 -15.65
CA GLY A 255 -19.87 -6.15 -15.94
C GLY A 255 -19.52 -7.14 -14.84
N GLY A 256 -19.89 -6.83 -13.59
CA GLY A 256 -19.98 -7.85 -12.56
C GLY A 256 -21.11 -8.82 -12.91
N GLU A 257 -20.78 -9.94 -13.56
CA GLU A 257 -21.63 -11.12 -13.54
C GLU A 257 -21.38 -11.88 -12.22
N LEU A 258 -22.23 -11.64 -11.23
CA LEU A 258 -22.38 -12.59 -10.12
C LEU A 258 -23.15 -13.80 -10.65
N ARG A 259 -22.43 -14.81 -11.13
CA ARG A 259 -23.00 -16.13 -11.41
C ARG A 259 -23.02 -16.94 -10.12
N THR A 260 -24.12 -16.86 -9.36
CA THR A 260 -24.46 -17.92 -8.40
C THR A 260 -24.82 -19.18 -9.20
N GLY A 261 -24.37 -20.35 -8.74
CA GLY A 261 -24.30 -21.64 -9.46
C GLY A 261 -25.57 -22.26 -10.07
N ARG A 262 -26.60 -21.47 -10.40
CA ARG A 262 -27.74 -21.83 -11.25
C ARG A 262 -28.16 -20.66 -12.14
N GLY A 263 -27.32 -20.29 -13.12
CA GLY A 263 -27.69 -19.60 -14.37
C GLY A 263 -28.64 -18.37 -14.39
N GLN A 264 -29.02 -17.78 -13.25
CA GLN A 264 -29.95 -16.66 -13.19
C GLN A 264 -29.19 -15.34 -12.97
N ILE A 265 -29.41 -14.40 -13.88
CA ILE A 265 -28.87 -13.03 -13.82
C ILE A 265 -29.58 -12.27 -12.70
N ILE A 266 -28.84 -11.65 -11.78
CA ILE A 266 -29.39 -10.81 -10.71
C ILE A 266 -29.26 -9.33 -11.07
N CYS A 267 -30.36 -8.59 -11.01
CA CYS A 267 -30.39 -7.16 -11.29
C CYS A 267 -29.67 -6.37 -10.18
N ASN A 268 -28.58 -5.69 -10.50
CA ASN A 268 -27.80 -4.90 -9.53
C ASN A 268 -28.49 -3.61 -9.05
N ARG A 269 -29.67 -3.27 -9.59
CA ARG A 269 -30.47 -2.12 -9.14
C ARG A 269 -31.48 -2.50 -8.05
N CYS A 270 -32.14 -3.66 -8.17
CA CYS A 270 -33.24 -4.06 -7.27
C CYS A 270 -33.00 -5.37 -6.53
N GLY A 271 -31.94 -6.11 -6.85
CA GLY A 271 -31.59 -7.38 -6.22
C GLY A 271 -32.42 -8.58 -6.70
N ASN A 272 -33.39 -8.40 -7.60
CA ASN A 272 -34.23 -9.50 -8.09
C ASN A 272 -33.56 -10.25 -9.28
N PRO A 273 -33.73 -11.59 -9.37
CA PRO A 273 -33.24 -12.37 -10.51
C PRO A 273 -34.08 -12.17 -11.78
N GLY A 274 -33.54 -12.57 -12.93
CA GLY A 274 -34.27 -12.72 -14.20
C GLY A 274 -34.28 -11.52 -15.15
N HIS A 275 -33.58 -10.42 -14.84
CA HIS A 275 -33.47 -9.26 -15.74
C HIS A 275 -32.21 -8.43 -15.47
N LEU A 276 -31.82 -7.61 -16.44
CA LEU A 276 -30.70 -6.67 -16.31
C LEU A 276 -31.17 -5.34 -15.73
N ALA A 277 -30.23 -4.58 -15.16
CA ALA A 277 -30.50 -3.28 -14.54
C ALA A 277 -31.06 -2.23 -15.50
N ARG A 278 -30.74 -2.34 -16.80
CA ARG A 278 -31.31 -1.48 -17.87
C ARG A 278 -32.79 -1.76 -18.13
N ASP A 279 -33.26 -2.95 -17.77
CA ASP A 279 -34.62 -3.43 -17.99
C ASP A 279 -35.46 -3.38 -16.69
N CYS A 280 -34.91 -2.77 -15.63
CA CYS A 280 -35.54 -2.73 -14.31
C CYS A 280 -36.62 -1.65 -14.24
N ARG A 281 -37.87 -2.05 -13.95
CA ARG A 281 -39.03 -1.14 -13.85
C ARG A 281 -39.11 -0.36 -12.53
N ARG A 282 -38.21 -0.61 -11.56
CA ARG A 282 -38.07 0.23 -10.37
C ARG A 282 -37.16 1.42 -10.73
N ARG A 283 -37.74 2.63 -10.75
CA ARG A 283 -36.98 3.87 -10.84
C ARG A 283 -36.20 4.10 -9.56
#